data_AF-A0A498PYR6-F1
#
_entry.id   AF-A0A498PYR6-F1
#
_cell.length_a   1.000
_cell.length_b   1.000
_cell.length_c   1.000
_cell.angle_alpha   90.00
_cell.angle_beta   90.00
_cell.angle_gamma   90.00
#
_symmetry.space_group_name_H-M   'P 1'
#
loop_
_entity.id
_entity.type
_entity.pdbx_description
1 polymer ?
#
loop_
_entity_poly.entity_id
_entity_poly.type
_entity_poly.pdbx_seq_one_letter_code
_entity_poly.pdbx_strand_id
1 'polypeptide(L)'
;MNFSVLPPEVNSALVLAGAGPEPLLAAAASWAELAEELGSAAASFGGVTSGLVGGSWQGPSAAAMATAAAPYADWLASAAGQAGQAAMQAQALVTEFDAVRSAIVQPIVLSANRSNLVSLVMSNLFGQNAPAIASFEAAYEQMWAQDVAAMAAYHGGASAVVSALAPFAEPLQGVVGLSGQLAGLPGAVAAGTPLNVGLGNLGVGNFGLGNLGSNNFGFGNLGSGNVGPGNLGSGNTGFANTGNNNVGFGNTGNNNIGIGLTGTGQVGIGLLNTGTGNLGLFNSDTGNVGLIQLRHRQCGHR
;
A
#
# COMPACT_ATOMS: atom_id res chain seq x y z
N MET A 1 21.12 -4.83 -25.32
CA MET A 1 21.01 -6.08 -26.11
C MET A 1 21.98 -6.03 -27.29
N ASN A 2 22.38 -7.17 -27.85
CA ASN A 2 23.25 -7.20 -29.05
C ASN A 2 22.50 -7.83 -30.22
N PHE A 3 22.06 -7.02 -31.18
CA PHE A 3 21.29 -7.46 -32.35
C PHE A 3 22.16 -7.89 -33.53
N SER A 4 23.46 -7.54 -33.51
CA SER A 4 24.41 -7.86 -34.59
C SER A 4 24.91 -9.30 -34.57
N VAL A 5 24.45 -10.13 -33.63
CA VAL A 5 24.74 -11.57 -33.62
C VAL A 5 23.63 -12.40 -34.27
N LEU A 6 22.50 -11.77 -34.59
CA LEU A 6 21.36 -12.43 -35.25
C LEU A 6 21.36 -12.06 -36.74
N PRO A 7 21.12 -13.04 -37.64
CA PRO A 7 20.97 -12.74 -39.06
C PRO A 7 19.68 -11.94 -39.33
N PRO A 8 19.60 -11.21 -40.45
CA PRO A 8 18.44 -10.39 -40.78
C PRO A 8 17.13 -11.20 -40.82
N GLU A 9 17.13 -12.46 -41.25
CA GLU A 9 15.92 -13.30 -41.24
C GLU A 9 15.31 -13.44 -39.85
N VAL A 10 16.15 -13.51 -38.82
CA VAL A 10 15.69 -13.65 -37.43
C VAL A 10 15.22 -12.30 -36.90
N ASN A 11 15.98 -11.22 -37.09
CA ASN A 11 15.58 -9.88 -36.66
C ASN A 11 14.23 -9.46 -37.31
N SER A 12 14.12 -9.62 -38.62
CA SER A 12 12.90 -9.38 -39.40
C SER A 12 11.72 -10.22 -38.91
N ALA A 13 11.91 -11.53 -38.71
CA ALA A 13 10.82 -12.41 -38.27
C ALA A 13 10.33 -12.06 -36.86
N LEU A 14 11.23 -11.70 -35.94
CA LEU A 14 10.87 -11.35 -34.56
C LEU A 14 10.04 -10.07 -34.48
N VAL A 15 10.35 -9.07 -35.29
CA VAL A 15 9.61 -7.78 -35.32
C VAL A 15 8.23 -7.92 -35.97
N LEU A 16 8.13 -8.73 -37.03
CA LEU A 16 6.91 -8.85 -37.82
C LEU A 16 5.93 -9.88 -37.26
N ALA A 17 6.40 -10.85 -36.50
CA ALA A 17 5.56 -11.81 -35.81
C ALA A 17 4.82 -11.19 -34.59
N GLY A 18 3.80 -11.90 -34.10
CA GLY A 18 3.07 -11.53 -32.89
C GLY A 18 1.75 -10.81 -33.14
N ALA A 19 1.11 -10.36 -32.05
CA ALA A 19 -0.25 -9.82 -32.05
C ALA A 19 -0.35 -8.36 -32.53
N GLY A 20 0.77 -7.70 -32.81
CA GLY A 20 0.81 -6.28 -33.17
C GLY A 20 0.61 -5.32 -31.99
N PRO A 21 0.39 -4.01 -32.26
CA PRO A 21 0.30 -2.98 -31.22
C PRO A 21 -1.05 -2.91 -30.51
N GLU A 22 -2.09 -3.59 -31.01
CA GLU A 22 -3.47 -3.48 -30.53
C GLU A 22 -3.65 -3.69 -29.02
N PRO A 23 -3.03 -4.72 -28.38
CA PRO A 23 -3.16 -4.89 -26.93
C PRO A 23 -2.58 -3.71 -26.13
N LEU A 24 -1.52 -3.08 -26.65
CA LEU A 24 -0.88 -1.94 -26.01
C LEU A 24 -1.70 -0.65 -26.22
N LEU A 25 -2.35 -0.49 -27.38
CA LEU A 25 -3.31 0.59 -27.63
C LEU A 25 -4.53 0.48 -26.70
N ALA A 26 -5.06 -0.73 -26.52
CA ALA A 26 -6.15 -0.98 -25.57
C ALA A 26 -5.72 -0.66 -24.12
N ALA A 27 -4.50 -1.04 -23.74
CA ALA A 27 -3.95 -0.66 -22.44
C ALA A 27 -3.82 0.86 -22.30
N ALA A 28 -3.33 1.56 -23.32
CA ALA A 28 -3.23 3.02 -23.33
C ALA A 28 -4.59 3.70 -23.12
N ALA A 29 -5.65 3.20 -23.78
CA ALA A 29 -7.01 3.69 -23.59
C ALA A 29 -7.49 3.47 -22.14
N SER A 30 -7.28 2.28 -21.58
CA SER A 30 -7.67 1.99 -20.19
C SER A 30 -6.94 2.87 -19.16
N TRP A 31 -5.67 3.18 -19.40
CA TRP A 31 -4.91 4.10 -18.56
C TRP A 31 -5.42 5.54 -18.66
N ALA A 32 -5.85 5.96 -19.84
CA ALA A 32 -6.45 7.27 -20.04
C ALA A 32 -7.81 7.39 -19.31
N GLU A 33 -8.67 6.37 -19.43
CA GLU A 33 -9.95 6.30 -18.70
C GLU A 33 -9.72 6.34 -17.17
N LEU A 34 -8.74 5.57 -16.67
CA LEU A 34 -8.39 5.61 -15.25
C LEU A 34 -7.91 7.01 -14.80
N ALA A 35 -7.14 7.70 -15.64
CA ALA A 35 -6.68 9.06 -15.35
C ALA A 35 -7.86 10.04 -15.21
N GLU A 36 -8.86 9.93 -16.09
CA GLU A 36 -10.07 10.74 -16.03
C GLU A 36 -10.91 10.45 -14.77
N GLU A 37 -11.12 9.17 -14.44
CA GLU A 37 -11.86 8.75 -13.24
C GLU A 37 -11.17 9.23 -11.96
N LEU A 38 -9.84 9.07 -11.86
CA LEU A 38 -9.06 9.55 -10.72
C LEU A 38 -9.06 11.08 -10.64
N GLY A 39 -8.99 11.78 -11.78
CA GLY A 39 -9.07 13.24 -11.83
C GLY A 39 -10.45 13.76 -11.38
N SER A 40 -11.52 13.10 -11.81
CA SER A 40 -12.89 13.38 -11.38
C SER A 40 -13.06 13.12 -9.87
N ALA A 41 -12.52 12.02 -9.36
CA ALA A 41 -12.54 11.70 -7.94
C ALA A 41 -11.77 12.74 -7.12
N ALA A 42 -10.59 13.18 -7.58
CA ALA A 42 -9.81 14.24 -6.95
C ALA A 42 -10.58 15.56 -6.89
N ALA A 43 -11.22 15.96 -7.99
CA ALA A 43 -12.02 17.18 -8.07
C ALA A 43 -13.25 17.12 -7.16
N SER A 44 -13.95 15.99 -7.14
CA SER A 44 -15.11 15.74 -6.28
C SER A 44 -14.72 15.81 -4.79
N PHE A 45 -13.64 15.12 -4.42
CA PHE A 45 -13.12 15.14 -3.05
C PHE A 45 -12.63 16.54 -2.63
N GLY A 46 -11.94 17.26 -3.53
CA GLY A 46 -11.54 18.66 -3.34
C GLY A 46 -12.75 19.59 -3.17
N GLY A 47 -13.83 19.35 -3.90
CA GLY A 47 -15.10 20.07 -3.75
C GLY A 47 -15.73 19.88 -2.38
N VAL A 48 -15.82 18.65 -1.88
CA VAL A 48 -16.37 18.35 -0.55
C VAL A 48 -15.53 18.99 0.56
N THR A 49 -14.21 18.87 0.47
CA THR A 49 -13.27 19.40 1.47
C THR A 49 -13.23 20.93 1.51
N SER A 50 -13.24 21.60 0.34
CA SER A 50 -13.36 23.06 0.28
C SER A 50 -14.71 23.56 0.82
N GLY A 51 -15.78 22.79 0.61
CA GLY A 51 -17.11 23.06 1.19
C GLY A 51 -17.14 23.05 2.72
N LEU A 52 -16.25 22.32 3.41
CA LEU A 52 -16.15 22.34 4.87
C LEU A 52 -15.69 23.70 5.39
N VAL A 53 -14.79 24.37 4.67
CA VAL A 53 -14.19 25.65 5.09
C VAL A 53 -14.94 26.85 4.54
N GLY A 54 -15.61 26.72 3.38
CA GLY A 54 -16.41 27.76 2.75
C GLY A 54 -17.93 27.70 3.02
N GLY A 55 -18.41 26.60 3.63
CA GLY A 55 -19.84 26.34 3.85
C GLY A 55 -20.39 26.95 5.13
N SER A 56 -21.48 26.39 5.65
CA SER A 56 -22.16 26.86 6.86
C SER A 56 -21.51 26.40 8.17
N TRP A 57 -20.57 25.45 8.11
CA TRP A 57 -19.90 24.86 9.28
C TRP A 57 -18.46 25.38 9.42
N GLN A 58 -18.30 26.70 9.51
CA GLN A 58 -16.98 27.36 9.57
C GLN A 58 -16.42 27.36 11.00
N GLY A 59 -15.12 27.12 11.13
CA GLY A 59 -14.41 27.22 12.41
C GLY A 59 -13.12 26.40 12.46
N PRO A 60 -12.40 26.41 13.59
CA PRO A 60 -11.11 25.72 13.75
C PRO A 60 -11.17 24.22 13.45
N SER A 61 -12.28 23.55 13.78
CA SER A 61 -12.47 22.11 13.51
C SER A 61 -12.62 21.81 12.02
N ALA A 62 -13.34 22.65 11.27
CA ALA A 62 -13.51 22.48 9.83
C ALA A 62 -12.20 22.77 9.07
N ALA A 63 -11.45 23.78 9.50
CA ALA A 63 -10.11 24.04 8.98
C ALA A 63 -9.15 22.86 9.24
N ALA A 64 -9.18 22.27 10.44
CA ALA A 64 -8.36 21.10 10.76
C ALA A 64 -8.72 19.86 9.90
N MET A 65 -10.01 19.63 9.63
CA MET A 65 -10.45 18.54 8.75
C MET A 65 -10.00 18.75 7.30
N ALA A 66 -10.11 19.98 6.77
CA ALA A 66 -9.65 20.28 5.42
C ALA A 66 -8.14 20.10 5.25
N THR A 67 -7.35 20.58 6.22
CA THR A 67 -5.89 20.35 6.25
C THR A 67 -5.56 18.86 6.34
N ALA A 68 -6.31 18.08 7.11
CA ALA A 68 -6.08 16.65 7.23
C ALA A 68 -6.40 15.87 5.94
N ALA A 69 -7.33 16.37 5.13
CA ALA A 69 -7.77 15.75 3.89
C ALA A 69 -6.88 16.11 2.68
N ALA A 70 -6.18 17.24 2.71
CA ALA A 70 -5.36 17.73 1.59
C ALA A 70 -4.36 16.70 1.03
N PRO A 71 -3.61 15.92 1.83
CA PRO A 71 -2.65 14.94 1.28
C PRO A 71 -3.30 13.84 0.45
N TYR A 72 -4.55 13.46 0.78
CA TYR A 72 -5.28 12.45 0.01
C TYR A 72 -5.78 13.02 -1.32
N ALA A 73 -6.22 14.29 -1.33
CA ALA A 73 -6.58 14.99 -2.56
C ALA A 73 -5.39 15.14 -3.51
N ASP A 74 -4.23 15.53 -2.96
CA ASP A 74 -2.98 15.66 -3.73
C ASP A 74 -2.50 14.30 -4.27
N TRP A 75 -2.67 13.24 -3.49
CA TRP A 75 -2.38 11.88 -3.94
C TRP A 75 -3.29 11.45 -5.10
N LEU A 76 -4.60 11.67 -5.00
CA LEU A 76 -5.55 11.37 -6.09
C LEU A 76 -5.18 12.12 -7.38
N ALA A 77 -4.87 13.41 -7.28
CA ALA A 77 -4.46 14.22 -8.42
C ALA A 77 -3.13 13.74 -9.02
N SER A 78 -2.18 13.36 -8.17
CA SER A 78 -0.88 12.81 -8.62
C SER A 78 -1.05 11.45 -9.31
N ALA A 79 -1.89 10.57 -8.75
CA ALA A 79 -2.19 9.27 -9.34
C ALA A 79 -2.90 9.42 -10.69
N ALA A 80 -3.81 10.38 -10.84
CA ALA A 80 -4.43 10.73 -12.12
C ALA A 80 -3.38 11.16 -13.16
N GLY A 81 -2.45 12.04 -12.77
CA GLY A 81 -1.34 12.47 -13.64
C GLY A 81 -0.43 11.31 -14.06
N GLN A 82 -0.11 10.39 -13.14
CA GLN A 82 0.70 9.21 -13.41
C GLN A 82 0.00 8.22 -14.36
N ALA A 83 -1.31 8.00 -14.18
CA ALA A 83 -2.12 7.20 -15.10
C ALA A 83 -2.14 7.81 -16.52
N GLY A 84 -2.29 9.14 -16.63
CA GLY A 84 -2.22 9.85 -17.91
C GLY A 84 -0.85 9.73 -18.58
N GLN A 85 0.24 9.79 -17.80
CA GLN A 85 1.59 9.55 -18.31
C GLN A 85 1.76 8.12 -18.82
N ALA A 86 1.23 7.12 -18.11
CA ALA A 86 1.26 5.73 -18.56
C ALA A 86 0.57 5.54 -19.92
N ALA A 87 -0.59 6.18 -20.12
CA ALA A 87 -1.29 6.18 -21.40
C ALA A 87 -0.45 6.80 -22.54
N MET A 88 0.15 7.97 -22.31
CA MET A 88 1.00 8.64 -23.30
C MET A 88 2.25 7.82 -23.66
N GLN A 89 2.92 7.23 -22.66
CA GLN A 89 4.11 6.42 -22.91
C GLN A 89 3.77 5.12 -23.64
N ALA A 90 2.61 4.51 -23.37
CA ALA A 90 2.14 3.35 -24.13
C ALA A 90 1.93 3.69 -25.63
N GLN A 91 1.36 4.86 -25.94
CA GLN A 91 1.22 5.32 -27.34
C GLN A 91 2.57 5.65 -27.99
N ALA A 92 3.51 6.22 -27.24
CA ALA A 92 4.86 6.46 -27.73
C ALA A 92 5.57 5.14 -28.10
N LEU A 93 5.41 4.09 -27.27
CA LEU A 93 5.98 2.78 -27.57
C LEU A 93 5.35 2.13 -28.82
N VAL A 94 4.06 2.33 -29.07
CA VAL A 94 3.41 1.91 -30.33
C VAL A 94 4.05 2.61 -31.53
N THR A 95 4.33 3.90 -31.41
CA THR A 95 5.00 4.68 -32.48
C THR A 95 6.40 4.13 -32.77
N GLU A 96 7.17 3.79 -31.74
CA GLU A 96 8.48 3.14 -31.88
C GLU A 96 8.36 1.75 -32.55
N PHE A 97 7.32 0.99 -32.21
CA PHE A 97 7.06 -0.33 -32.80
C PHE A 97 6.69 -0.24 -34.29
N ASP A 98 5.87 0.73 -34.68
CA ASP A 98 5.52 0.95 -36.08
C ASP A 98 6.72 1.45 -36.89
N ALA A 99 7.57 2.30 -36.29
CA ALA A 99 8.80 2.76 -36.91
C ALA A 99 9.76 1.60 -37.22
N VAL A 100 9.97 0.67 -36.28
CA VAL A 100 10.84 -0.50 -36.53
C VAL A 100 10.23 -1.45 -37.56
N ARG A 101 8.91 -1.68 -37.53
CA ARG A 101 8.24 -2.50 -38.55
C ARG A 101 8.37 -1.93 -39.97
N SER A 102 8.40 -0.61 -40.10
CA SER A 102 8.61 0.06 -41.39
C SER A 102 10.08 0.08 -41.83
N ALA A 103 11.02 0.02 -40.89
CA ALA A 103 12.45 0.11 -41.16
C ALA A 103 13.11 -1.26 -41.40
N ILE A 104 12.55 -2.33 -40.83
CA ILE A 104 13.09 -3.69 -40.95
C ILE A 104 12.94 -4.21 -42.38
N VAL A 105 13.88 -5.06 -42.80
CA VAL A 105 13.83 -5.70 -44.11
C VAL A 105 12.67 -6.70 -44.16
N GLN A 106 11.94 -6.73 -45.28
CA GLN A 106 10.83 -7.68 -45.43
C GLN A 106 11.37 -9.09 -45.71
N PRO A 107 10.85 -10.16 -45.07
CA PRO A 107 11.33 -11.54 -45.27
C PRO A 107 11.33 -12.00 -46.73
N ILE A 108 10.40 -11.50 -47.55
CA ILE A 108 10.35 -11.81 -48.98
C ILE A 108 11.61 -11.33 -49.72
N VAL A 109 12.16 -10.16 -49.34
CA VAL A 109 13.37 -9.59 -49.95
C VAL A 109 14.59 -10.43 -49.59
N LEU A 110 14.67 -10.87 -48.33
CA LEU A 110 15.72 -11.79 -47.86
C LEU A 110 15.66 -13.11 -48.64
N SER A 111 14.48 -13.73 -48.73
CA SER A 111 14.31 -15.00 -49.44
C SER A 111 14.64 -14.90 -50.94
N ALA A 112 14.32 -13.76 -51.58
CA ALA A 112 14.66 -13.49 -52.97
C ALA A 112 16.18 -13.34 -53.17
N ASN A 113 16.87 -12.62 -52.28
CA ASN A 113 18.33 -12.53 -52.30
C ASN A 113 18.97 -13.93 -52.17
N ARG A 114 18.55 -14.71 -51.17
CA ARG A 114 19.12 -16.05 -50.92
C ARG A 114 18.87 -17.03 -52.07
N SER A 115 17.67 -17.03 -52.66
CA SER A 115 17.35 -17.91 -53.79
C SER A 115 18.12 -17.53 -55.06
N ASN A 116 18.27 -16.24 -55.36
CA ASN A 116 19.10 -15.78 -56.48
C ASN A 116 20.58 -16.12 -56.29
N LEU A 117 21.11 -15.97 -55.07
CA LEU A 117 22.47 -16.37 -54.73
C LEU A 117 22.70 -17.86 -55.03
N VAL A 118 21.79 -18.73 -54.59
CA VAL A 118 21.88 -20.19 -54.87
C VAL A 118 21.87 -20.46 -56.38
N SER A 119 21.00 -19.80 -57.16
CA SER A 119 20.96 -19.96 -58.61
C SER A 119 22.28 -19.54 -59.30
N LEU A 120 22.88 -18.44 -58.86
CA LEU A 120 24.16 -17.96 -59.37
C LEU A 120 25.30 -18.90 -59.04
N VAL A 121 25.34 -19.43 -57.81
CA VAL A 121 26.33 -20.41 -57.36
C VAL A 121 26.22 -21.71 -58.17
N MET A 122 25.01 -22.23 -58.36
CA MET A 122 24.79 -23.46 -59.12
C MET A 122 25.17 -23.35 -60.60
N SER A 123 25.14 -22.15 -61.17
CA SER A 123 25.54 -21.89 -62.56
C SER A 123 27.01 -21.42 -62.70
N ASN A 124 27.76 -21.30 -61.61
CA ASN A 124 29.12 -20.73 -61.60
C ASN A 124 30.23 -21.72 -62.01
N LEU A 125 30.01 -22.54 -63.03
CA LEU A 125 30.93 -23.62 -63.40
C LEU A 125 32.34 -23.13 -63.77
N PHE A 126 32.45 -21.94 -64.36
CA PHE A 126 33.72 -21.34 -64.81
C PHE A 126 34.10 -20.08 -64.05
N GLY A 127 33.45 -19.78 -62.91
CA GLY A 127 33.73 -18.57 -62.14
C GLY A 127 33.18 -17.26 -62.72
N GLN A 128 32.45 -17.32 -63.85
CA GLN A 128 31.93 -16.12 -64.54
C GLN A 128 30.88 -15.35 -63.71
N ASN A 129 30.18 -16.03 -62.80
CA ASN A 129 29.18 -15.41 -61.93
C ASN A 129 29.80 -14.81 -60.66
N ALA A 130 31.11 -14.92 -60.43
CA ALA A 130 31.74 -14.46 -59.20
C ALA A 130 31.45 -12.99 -58.86
N PRO A 131 31.47 -12.01 -59.81
CA PRO A 131 31.09 -10.63 -59.49
C PRO A 131 29.62 -10.48 -59.08
N ALA A 132 28.71 -11.26 -59.69
CA ALA A 132 27.30 -11.22 -59.35
C ALA A 132 27.05 -11.84 -57.95
N ILE A 133 27.69 -12.95 -57.63
CA ILE A 133 27.64 -13.58 -56.30
C ILE A 133 28.09 -12.57 -55.23
N ALA A 134 29.23 -11.92 -55.43
CA ALA A 134 29.75 -10.91 -54.50
C ALA A 134 28.76 -9.74 -54.31
N SER A 135 28.06 -9.32 -55.38
CA SER A 135 27.04 -8.27 -55.27
C SER A 135 25.82 -8.68 -54.44
N PHE A 136 25.37 -9.93 -54.56
CA PHE A 136 24.25 -10.46 -53.76
C PHE A 136 24.64 -10.69 -52.30
N GLU A 137 25.87 -11.14 -52.04
CA GLU A 137 26.42 -11.25 -50.69
C GLU A 137 26.55 -9.86 -50.04
N ALA A 138 27.06 -8.86 -50.76
CA ALA A 138 27.12 -7.48 -50.27
C ALA A 138 25.74 -6.89 -49.98
N ALA A 139 24.74 -7.15 -50.84
CA ALA A 139 23.36 -6.72 -50.60
C ALA A 139 22.75 -7.40 -49.36
N TYR A 140 23.11 -8.66 -49.09
CA TYR A 140 22.70 -9.35 -47.86
C TYR A 140 23.31 -8.73 -46.61
N GLU A 141 24.60 -8.39 -46.63
CA GLU A 141 25.28 -7.67 -45.55
C GLU A 141 24.66 -6.29 -45.30
N GLN A 142 24.21 -5.58 -46.35
CA GLN A 142 23.48 -4.32 -46.22
C GLN A 142 22.12 -4.51 -45.53
N MET A 143 21.37 -5.54 -45.91
CA MET A 143 20.10 -5.88 -45.25
C MET A 143 20.31 -6.23 -43.77
N TRP A 144 21.40 -6.95 -43.46
CA TRP A 144 21.77 -7.23 -42.08
C TRP A 144 22.08 -5.96 -41.29
N ALA A 145 22.91 -5.07 -41.84
CA ALA A 145 23.24 -3.80 -41.20
C ALA A 145 21.98 -2.91 -40.98
N GLN A 146 21.06 -2.89 -41.94
CA GLN A 146 19.78 -2.18 -41.82
C GLN A 146 18.94 -2.73 -40.66
N ASP A 147 18.79 -4.04 -40.56
CA ASP A 147 18.03 -4.67 -39.47
C ASP A 147 18.65 -4.41 -38.10
N VAL A 148 19.98 -4.48 -37.99
CA VAL A 148 20.71 -4.16 -36.76
C VAL A 148 20.48 -2.70 -36.35
N ALA A 149 20.53 -1.77 -37.31
CA ALA A 149 20.28 -0.36 -37.05
C ALA A 149 18.84 -0.09 -36.62
N ALA A 150 17.86 -0.70 -37.30
CA ALA A 150 16.45 -0.60 -36.95
C ALA A 150 16.16 -1.13 -35.54
N MET A 151 16.70 -2.29 -35.18
CA MET A 151 16.55 -2.87 -33.84
C MET A 151 17.25 -2.06 -32.75
N ALA A 152 18.43 -1.50 -33.04
CA ALA A 152 19.14 -0.62 -32.11
C ALA A 152 18.36 0.68 -31.85
N ALA A 153 17.78 1.28 -32.90
CA ALA A 153 16.92 2.46 -32.77
C ALA A 153 15.68 2.15 -31.94
N TYR A 154 14.98 1.04 -32.24
CA TYR A 154 13.83 0.59 -31.47
C TYR A 154 14.15 0.38 -30.00
N HIS A 155 15.25 -0.30 -29.69
CA HIS A 155 15.69 -0.50 -28.30
C HIS A 155 15.98 0.84 -27.61
N GLY A 156 16.62 1.79 -28.30
CA GLY A 156 16.89 3.13 -27.78
C GLY A 156 15.61 3.90 -27.48
N GLY A 157 14.69 3.98 -28.44
CA GLY A 157 13.40 4.65 -28.30
C GLY A 157 12.53 4.02 -27.22
N ALA A 158 12.35 2.69 -27.24
CA ALA A 158 11.60 1.96 -26.22
C ALA A 158 12.20 2.13 -24.82
N SER A 159 13.53 2.13 -24.69
CA SER A 159 14.20 2.37 -23.40
C SER A 159 13.95 3.79 -22.89
N ALA A 160 13.95 4.79 -23.78
CA ALA A 160 13.65 6.17 -23.43
C ALA A 160 12.21 6.33 -22.93
N VAL A 161 11.24 5.74 -23.65
CA VAL A 161 9.82 5.70 -23.28
C VAL A 161 9.63 5.09 -21.89
N VAL A 162 10.22 3.92 -21.64
CA VAL A 162 10.12 3.25 -20.32
C VAL A 162 10.80 4.06 -19.22
N SER A 163 11.95 4.69 -19.50
CA SER A 163 12.66 5.51 -18.50
C SER A 163 11.91 6.78 -18.10
N ALA A 164 10.99 7.25 -18.94
CA ALA A 164 10.16 8.42 -18.66
C ALA A 164 8.95 8.11 -17.76
N LEU A 165 8.65 6.83 -17.48
CA LEU A 165 7.61 6.44 -16.54
C LEU A 165 8.06 6.67 -15.10
N ALA A 166 7.39 7.59 -14.41
CA ALA A 166 7.60 7.78 -12.98
C ALA A 166 6.96 6.62 -12.19
N PRO A 167 7.63 6.08 -11.16
CA PRO A 167 7.01 5.12 -10.26
C PRO A 167 5.83 5.76 -9.53
N PHE A 168 4.79 4.96 -9.27
CA PHE A 168 3.67 5.41 -8.45
C PHE A 168 4.17 5.84 -7.07
N ALA A 169 3.70 7.00 -6.61
CA ALA A 169 4.08 7.48 -5.29
C ALA A 169 3.46 6.55 -4.22
N GLU A 170 4.28 6.10 -3.27
CA GLU A 170 3.82 5.33 -2.12
C GLU A 170 2.68 6.08 -1.42
N PRO A 171 1.55 5.41 -1.12
CA PRO A 171 0.43 6.07 -0.48
C PRO A 171 0.84 6.48 0.94
N LEU A 172 0.70 7.77 1.25
CA LEU A 172 0.74 8.34 2.62
C LEU A 172 2.11 8.61 3.30
N GLN A 173 3.18 8.98 2.57
CA GLN A 173 4.26 9.71 3.27
C GLN A 173 3.80 11.09 3.81
N GLY A 174 2.74 11.66 3.24
CA GLY A 174 2.13 12.92 3.68
C GLY A 174 1.42 12.87 5.04
N VAL A 175 0.95 11.70 5.51
CA VAL A 175 0.35 11.57 6.85
C VAL A 175 1.41 11.63 7.96
N VAL A 176 2.64 11.21 7.65
CA VAL A 176 3.80 11.44 8.52
C VAL A 176 4.14 12.94 8.56
N GLY A 177 4.00 13.66 7.45
CA GLY A 177 4.17 15.12 7.39
C GLY A 177 3.14 15.93 8.18
N LEU A 178 1.89 15.45 8.25
CA LEU A 178 0.82 16.04 9.08
C LEU A 178 1.23 16.12 10.56
N SER A 179 1.94 15.11 11.07
CA SER A 179 2.42 15.12 12.45
C SER A 179 3.40 16.26 12.72
N GLY A 180 4.24 16.63 11.73
CA GLY A 180 5.14 17.77 11.78
C GLY A 180 4.44 19.13 11.59
N GLN A 181 3.39 19.18 10.76
CA GLN A 181 2.60 20.40 10.55
C GLN A 181 1.67 20.71 11.74
N LEU A 182 1.15 19.69 12.41
CA LEU A 182 0.44 19.81 13.69
C LEU A 182 1.38 20.21 14.85
N ALA A 183 2.68 19.89 14.75
CA ALA A 183 3.69 20.26 15.74
C ALA A 183 4.02 21.77 15.77
N GLY A 184 3.61 22.53 14.75
CA GLY A 184 3.76 23.99 14.67
C GLY A 184 2.62 24.78 15.31
N LEU A 185 1.55 24.13 15.78
CA LEU A 185 0.43 24.78 16.43
C LEU A 185 0.80 25.14 17.89
N PRO A 186 0.39 26.32 18.41
CA PRO A 186 0.57 26.64 19.83
C PRO A 186 -0.08 25.55 20.71
N GLY A 187 0.74 24.83 21.49
CA GLY A 187 0.29 23.69 22.31
C GLY A 187 0.71 22.30 21.78
N ALA A 188 1.49 22.23 20.70
CA ALA A 188 2.05 20.99 20.20
C ALA A 188 3.02 20.30 21.16
N VAL A 189 2.79 18.99 21.37
CA VAL A 189 3.69 18.10 22.12
C VAL A 189 4.79 17.55 21.21
N ALA A 190 6.00 17.38 21.77
CA ALA A 190 7.19 16.97 21.04
C ALA A 190 7.00 15.65 20.26
N ALA A 191 7.62 15.56 19.09
CA ALA A 191 7.70 14.35 18.28
C ALA A 191 8.19 13.16 19.11
N GLY A 192 7.43 12.06 19.10
CA GLY A 192 7.69 10.87 19.92
C GLY A 192 6.80 10.71 21.15
N THR A 193 5.94 11.69 21.46
CA THR A 193 4.89 11.52 22.49
C THR A 193 3.68 10.80 21.86
N PRO A 194 3.18 9.70 22.45
CA PRO A 194 1.99 9.00 21.94
C PRO A 194 0.79 9.96 21.87
N LEU A 195 0.23 10.14 20.68
CA LEU A 195 -0.94 11.02 20.49
C LEU A 195 -2.21 10.35 21.02
N ASN A 196 -3.16 11.16 21.51
CA ASN A 196 -4.51 10.68 21.74
C ASN A 196 -5.25 10.53 20.40
N VAL A 197 -5.98 9.43 20.22
CA VAL A 197 -6.80 9.16 19.04
C VAL A 197 -8.25 9.01 19.48
N GLY A 198 -9.13 9.89 18.98
CA GLY A 198 -10.54 9.96 19.33
C GLY A 198 -10.91 11.14 20.26
N LEU A 199 -12.21 11.36 20.49
CA LEU A 199 -12.74 12.59 21.10
C LEU A 199 -12.71 12.59 22.64
N GLY A 200 -12.45 13.75 23.23
CA GLY A 200 -12.58 13.96 24.68
C GLY A 200 -11.51 13.27 25.54
N ASN A 201 -10.40 12.83 24.93
CA ASN A 201 -9.28 12.24 25.67
C ASN A 201 -8.38 13.34 26.25
N LEU A 202 -7.97 13.20 27.52
CA LEU A 202 -7.05 14.10 28.22
C LEU A 202 -5.84 13.31 28.76
N GLY A 203 -4.63 13.73 28.39
CA GLY A 203 -3.37 13.04 28.70
C GLY A 203 -2.65 12.55 27.44
N VAL A 204 -2.02 11.38 27.43
CA VAL A 204 -1.08 10.94 26.37
C VAL A 204 -1.35 9.49 25.93
N GLY A 205 -1.38 9.22 24.63
CA GLY A 205 -1.45 7.86 24.09
C GLY A 205 -2.79 7.13 24.26
N ASN A 206 -3.88 7.84 24.51
CA ASN A 206 -5.20 7.23 24.67
C ASN A 206 -5.87 6.98 23.32
N PHE A 207 -6.49 5.82 23.13
CA PHE A 207 -7.29 5.46 21.95
C PHE A 207 -8.75 5.24 22.34
N GLY A 208 -9.68 5.96 21.71
CA GLY A 208 -11.13 5.85 21.94
C GLY A 208 -11.75 7.18 22.42
N LEU A 209 -12.74 7.15 23.32
CA LEU A 209 -13.49 8.35 23.72
C LEU A 209 -13.43 8.63 25.22
N GLY A 210 -13.23 9.88 25.62
CA GLY A 210 -13.43 10.33 27.00
C GLY A 210 -12.45 9.74 28.02
N ASN A 211 -11.25 9.32 27.61
CA ASN A 211 -10.26 8.76 28.54
C ASN A 211 -9.43 9.86 29.21
N LEU A 212 -9.14 9.71 30.50
CA LEU A 212 -8.28 10.60 31.28
C LEU A 212 -7.07 9.83 31.82
N GLY A 213 -5.87 10.22 31.40
CA GLY A 213 -4.59 9.63 31.81
C GLY A 213 -3.76 9.17 30.61
N SER A 214 -3.15 7.98 30.66
CA SER A 214 -2.22 7.54 29.61
C SER A 214 -2.39 6.12 29.10
N ASN A 215 -2.15 5.91 27.81
CA ASN A 215 -2.14 4.58 27.17
C ASN A 215 -3.44 3.77 27.40
N ASN A 216 -4.60 4.42 27.52
CA ASN A 216 -5.88 3.73 27.65
C ASN A 216 -6.46 3.40 26.27
N PHE A 217 -7.03 2.20 26.10
CA PHE A 217 -7.73 1.77 24.90
C PHE A 217 -9.20 1.49 25.23
N GLY A 218 -10.12 2.32 24.77
CA GLY A 218 -11.56 2.15 25.01
C GLY A 218 -12.26 3.46 25.34
N PHE A 219 -13.31 3.39 26.18
CA PHE A 219 -14.18 4.54 26.45
C PHE A 219 -14.25 4.85 27.94
N GLY A 220 -14.08 6.12 28.31
CA GLY A 220 -14.33 6.59 29.68
C GLY A 220 -13.40 6.01 30.74
N ASN A 221 -12.16 5.65 30.40
CA ASN A 221 -11.21 5.16 31.39
C ASN A 221 -10.52 6.31 32.13
N LEU A 222 -10.24 6.11 33.41
CA LEU A 222 -9.48 7.03 34.25
C LEU A 222 -8.25 6.32 34.83
N GLY A 223 -7.05 6.76 34.45
CA GLY A 223 -5.77 6.19 34.89
C GLY A 223 -4.91 5.76 33.72
N SER A 224 -4.21 4.62 33.81
CA SER A 224 -3.21 4.26 32.80
C SER A 224 -3.24 2.80 32.32
N GLY A 225 -3.04 2.57 31.02
CA GLY A 225 -2.90 1.22 30.47
C GLY A 225 -4.17 0.37 30.57
N ASN A 226 -5.35 0.98 30.65
CA ASN A 226 -6.60 0.23 30.71
C ASN A 226 -7.10 -0.13 29.31
N VAL A 227 -7.68 -1.32 29.16
CA VAL A 227 -8.26 -1.83 27.91
C VAL A 227 -9.73 -2.18 28.14
N GLY A 228 -10.62 -1.61 27.34
CA GLY A 228 -12.08 -1.72 27.48
C GLY A 228 -12.71 -0.48 28.13
N PRO A 229 -14.01 -0.49 28.47
CA PRO A 229 -14.71 0.72 28.91
C PRO A 229 -14.78 0.90 30.42
N GLY A 230 -14.75 2.16 30.86
CA GLY A 230 -15.15 2.58 32.20
C GLY A 230 -14.25 2.09 33.33
N ASN A 231 -12.98 1.77 33.04
CA ASN A 231 -12.05 1.30 34.06
C ASN A 231 -11.41 2.49 34.81
N LEU A 232 -11.25 2.34 36.12
CA LEU A 232 -10.63 3.29 37.02
C LEU A 232 -9.37 2.66 37.65
N GLY A 233 -8.21 3.29 37.48
CA GLY A 233 -6.91 2.81 37.96
C GLY A 233 -5.98 2.40 36.81
N SER A 234 -5.15 1.39 37.01
CA SER A 234 -4.09 1.04 36.04
C SER A 234 -4.09 -0.42 35.60
N GLY A 235 -3.85 -0.67 34.32
CA GLY A 235 -3.63 -2.02 33.77
C GLY A 235 -4.87 -2.92 33.76
N ASN A 236 -6.09 -2.37 33.88
CA ASN A 236 -7.30 -3.19 33.88
C ASN A 236 -7.70 -3.57 32.46
N THR A 237 -8.17 -4.81 32.27
CA THR A 237 -8.70 -5.31 30.99
C THR A 237 -10.15 -5.75 31.18
N GLY A 238 -11.08 -5.14 30.46
CA GLY A 238 -12.51 -5.45 30.51
C GLY A 238 -13.34 -4.21 30.84
N PHE A 239 -14.37 -4.36 31.66
CA PHE A 239 -15.42 -3.35 31.82
C PHE A 239 -15.58 -2.95 33.28
N ALA A 240 -15.66 -1.65 33.53
CA ALA A 240 -16.03 -1.09 34.83
C ALA A 240 -15.20 -1.60 36.03
N ASN A 241 -13.92 -1.94 35.81
CA ASN A 241 -13.05 -2.35 36.91
C ASN A 241 -12.50 -1.13 37.65
N THR A 242 -12.37 -1.23 38.98
CA THR A 242 -11.79 -0.20 39.84
C THR A 242 -10.60 -0.78 40.61
N GLY A 243 -9.44 -0.13 40.51
CA GLY A 243 -8.16 -0.58 41.07
C GLY A 243 -7.17 -0.98 39.98
N ASN A 244 -6.29 -1.94 40.21
CA ASN A 244 -5.18 -2.23 39.29
C ASN A 244 -5.12 -3.69 38.81
N ASN A 245 -4.74 -3.88 37.54
CA ASN A 245 -4.50 -5.18 36.91
C ASN A 245 -5.67 -6.17 37.03
N ASN A 246 -6.90 -5.68 37.05
CA ASN A 246 -8.07 -6.55 37.04
C ASN A 246 -8.42 -6.99 35.61
N VAL A 247 -8.87 -8.23 35.45
CA VAL A 247 -9.35 -8.78 34.19
C VAL A 247 -10.81 -9.21 34.36
N GLY A 248 -11.72 -8.65 33.57
CA GLY A 248 -13.14 -9.02 33.57
C GLY A 248 -14.07 -7.84 33.82
N PHE A 249 -15.13 -8.04 34.60
CA PHE A 249 -16.27 -7.13 34.68
C PHE A 249 -16.54 -6.68 36.12
N GLY A 250 -16.50 -5.38 36.39
CA GLY A 250 -16.96 -4.81 37.65
C GLY A 250 -16.13 -5.23 38.87
N ASN A 251 -14.86 -5.59 38.69
CA ASN A 251 -14.01 -5.97 39.81
C ASN A 251 -13.50 -4.73 40.55
N THR A 252 -13.48 -4.78 41.88
CA THR A 252 -12.95 -3.73 42.77
C THR A 252 -11.75 -4.28 43.56
N GLY A 253 -10.61 -3.61 43.48
CA GLY A 253 -9.35 -4.00 44.13
C GLY A 253 -8.27 -4.34 43.11
N ASN A 254 -7.36 -5.28 43.40
CA ASN A 254 -6.17 -5.49 42.58
C ASN A 254 -5.99 -6.95 42.13
N ASN A 255 -5.48 -7.16 40.92
CA ASN A 255 -5.12 -8.47 40.37
C ASN A 255 -6.29 -9.49 40.39
N ASN A 256 -7.54 -9.05 40.25
CA ASN A 256 -8.69 -9.96 40.22
C ASN A 256 -8.99 -10.41 38.79
N ILE A 257 -9.39 -11.67 38.59
CA ILE A 257 -9.82 -12.22 37.30
C ILE A 257 -11.24 -12.78 37.43
N GLY A 258 -12.23 -12.08 36.90
CA GLY A 258 -13.62 -12.52 37.06
C GLY A 258 -14.69 -11.45 36.94
N ILE A 259 -15.81 -11.68 37.60
CA ILE A 259 -17.00 -10.82 37.54
C ILE A 259 -17.40 -10.38 38.95
N GLY A 260 -17.42 -9.08 39.20
CA GLY A 260 -17.93 -8.47 40.42
C GLY A 260 -17.12 -8.77 41.68
N LEU A 261 -15.85 -9.17 41.54
CA LEU A 261 -14.98 -9.50 42.69
C LEU A 261 -14.61 -8.25 43.46
N THR A 262 -14.58 -8.31 44.80
CA THR A 262 -14.07 -7.24 45.65
C THR A 262 -12.94 -7.75 46.53
N GLY A 263 -11.71 -7.27 46.33
CA GLY A 263 -10.52 -7.69 47.10
C GLY A 263 -9.26 -7.77 46.23
N THR A 264 -8.27 -8.59 46.63
CA THR A 264 -7.00 -8.71 45.90
C THR A 264 -6.71 -10.15 45.52
N GLY A 265 -6.30 -10.39 44.26
CA GLY A 265 -5.84 -11.69 43.79
C GLY A 265 -6.93 -12.76 43.71
N GLN A 266 -8.20 -12.37 43.55
CA GLN A 266 -9.31 -13.32 43.45
C GLN A 266 -9.53 -13.78 42.01
N VAL A 267 -10.01 -15.01 41.85
CA VAL A 267 -10.45 -15.54 40.56
C VAL A 267 -11.83 -16.18 40.73
N GLY A 268 -12.84 -15.69 40.00
CA GLY A 268 -14.21 -16.24 40.09
C GLY A 268 -15.33 -15.21 39.90
N ILE A 269 -16.43 -15.37 40.65
CA ILE A 269 -17.61 -14.50 40.61
C ILE A 269 -17.86 -13.96 42.03
N GLY A 270 -17.97 -12.63 42.18
CA GLY A 270 -17.97 -11.94 43.47
C GLY A 270 -19.00 -12.38 44.49
N LEU A 271 -20.25 -12.65 44.07
CA LEU A 271 -21.27 -13.18 45.00
C LEU A 271 -20.88 -14.54 45.59
N LEU A 272 -19.97 -15.24 44.93
CA LEU A 272 -19.53 -16.59 45.27
C LEU A 272 -18.05 -16.59 45.67
N ASN A 273 -17.35 -15.47 45.75
CA ASN A 273 -15.93 -15.50 46.11
C ASN A 273 -15.57 -14.17 46.77
N THR A 274 -15.37 -14.21 48.09
CA THR A 274 -15.11 -13.05 48.95
C THR A 274 -13.83 -13.25 49.75
N GLY A 275 -13.06 -12.20 49.97
CA GLY A 275 -11.80 -12.24 50.72
C GLY A 275 -10.56 -11.98 49.85
N THR A 276 -9.41 -12.57 50.15
CA THR A 276 -8.12 -12.25 49.48
C THR A 276 -7.45 -13.52 48.96
N GLY A 277 -6.99 -13.51 47.71
CA GLY A 277 -6.20 -14.62 47.14
C GLY A 277 -6.98 -15.93 46.95
N ASN A 278 -8.29 -15.87 46.71
CA ASN A 278 -9.14 -17.05 46.55
C ASN A 278 -9.34 -17.43 45.07
N LEU A 279 -9.25 -18.72 44.74
CA LEU A 279 -9.48 -19.28 43.41
C LEU A 279 -10.70 -20.23 43.42
N GLY A 280 -11.80 -19.85 42.79
CA GLY A 280 -12.99 -20.71 42.64
C GLY A 280 -14.33 -20.02 42.98
N LEU A 281 -15.31 -20.80 43.41
CA LEU A 281 -16.65 -20.35 43.84
C LEU A 281 -16.90 -20.78 45.29
N PHE A 282 -17.90 -20.18 45.94
CA PHE A 282 -18.27 -20.23 47.35
C PHE A 282 -17.12 -20.15 48.38
N ASN A 283 -16.10 -19.34 48.10
CA ASN A 283 -14.97 -19.11 49.03
C ASN A 283 -15.16 -17.84 49.86
N SER A 284 -14.74 -17.91 51.13
CA SER A 284 -14.66 -16.78 52.08
C SER A 284 -13.31 -16.81 52.80
N ASP A 285 -12.78 -15.68 53.25
CA ASP A 285 -11.46 -15.53 53.90
C ASP A 285 -10.26 -15.53 52.92
N THR A 286 -9.07 -15.95 53.35
CA THR A 286 -7.81 -15.77 52.60
C THR A 286 -7.22 -17.08 52.10
N GLY A 287 -6.89 -17.15 50.80
CA GLY A 287 -6.04 -18.21 50.23
C GLY A 287 -6.74 -19.55 49.92
N ASN A 288 -8.06 -19.55 49.73
CA ASN A 288 -8.80 -20.78 49.44
C ASN A 288 -8.74 -21.16 47.94
N VAL A 289 -8.76 -22.46 47.66
CA VAL A 289 -8.75 -23.01 46.30
C VAL A 289 -9.79 -24.12 46.20
N GLY A 290 -10.84 -23.94 45.39
CA GLY A 290 -11.88 -24.95 45.18
C GLY A 290 -13.31 -24.42 45.15
N LEU A 291 -14.29 -25.33 45.29
CA LEU A 291 -15.72 -25.06 45.15
C LEU A 291 -16.43 -24.64 46.45
N ILE A 292 -15.95 -25.03 47.65
CA ILE A 292 -16.49 -24.61 48.96
C ILE A 292 -15.41 -24.78 50.05
N GLN A 293 -15.07 -23.70 50.78
CA GLN A 293 -14.35 -23.77 52.06
C GLN A 293 -14.89 -22.70 53.03
N LEU A 294 -15.89 -23.08 53.83
CA LEU A 294 -16.36 -22.32 54.99
C LEU A 294 -15.72 -22.93 56.24
N ARG A 295 -15.02 -22.16 57.09
CA ARG A 295 -14.61 -22.69 58.40
C ARG A 295 -15.83 -22.96 59.28
N HIS A 296 -15.89 -24.18 59.84
CA HIS A 296 -16.61 -24.45 61.07
C HIS A 296 -16.15 -23.45 62.15
N ARG A 297 -17.07 -22.64 62.70
CA ARG A 297 -16.83 -22.00 64.00
C ARG A 297 -16.62 -23.12 65.01
N GLN A 298 -15.42 -23.21 65.60
CA GLN A 298 -15.32 -23.85 66.91
C GLN A 298 -16.11 -22.97 67.88
N CYS A 299 -17.30 -23.41 68.25
CA CYS A 299 -17.96 -22.94 69.47
C CYS A 299 -17.05 -23.33 70.63
N GLY A 300 -16.42 -22.33 71.25
CA GLY A 300 -15.86 -22.51 72.59
C GLY A 300 -17.00 -22.86 73.54
N HIS A 301 -17.10 -24.14 73.90
CA HIS A 301 -17.70 -24.51 75.17
C HIS A 301 -16.69 -24.20 76.28
N ARG A 302 -17.27 -23.74 77.39
CA ARG A 302 -16.68 -23.33 78.66
C ARG A 302 -15.53 -24.19 79.15
#